data_AF-A0A672R7V8-F1
#
_entry.id   AF-A0A672R7V8-F1
#
_cell.length_a   1.000
_cell.length_b   1.000
_cell.length_c   1.000
_cell.angle_alpha   90.00
_cell.angle_beta   90.00
_cell.angle_gamma   90.00
#
_symmetry.space_group_name_H-M   'P 1'
#
loop_
_entity.id
_entity.type
_entity.pdbx_description
1 polymer ?
#
loop_
_entity_poly.entity_id
_entity_poly.type
_entity_poly.pdbx_seq_one_letter_code
_entity_poly.pdbx_strand_id
1 'polypeptide(L)'
;MMEASLESTADSLLKDECYTDFLKEDFDVKTYTAQAIHHAVIAEQLAKLAEGISQLDKELHCQVVARHEDLLAQATGIESLEGVLQMMQTRIAALQSAVDRIRTKIVDPYNKIVARTAQLARLQNKTRPDDGDTADFFFLFSCFTFVIFLSQYLTHCHPRTKQSVSDTHKIRCTYLWDSSAAPIH
;
A
#
# COMPACT_ATOMS: atom_id res chain seq x y z
N MET A 1 20.78 18.07 -19.02
CA MET A 1 21.66 17.11 -19.72
C MET A 1 23.11 17.60 -19.66
N MET A 2 23.70 17.69 -18.45
CA MET A 2 25.07 18.19 -18.24
C MET A 2 26.02 17.15 -17.59
N GLU A 3 25.57 15.92 -17.30
CA GLU A 3 26.42 14.91 -16.64
C GLU A 3 27.42 14.22 -17.58
N ALA A 4 27.14 14.15 -18.90
CA ALA A 4 27.95 13.34 -19.82
C ALA A 4 29.30 13.97 -20.24
N SER A 5 29.59 15.21 -19.86
CA SER A 5 30.76 15.94 -20.38
C SER A 5 32.03 15.83 -19.53
N LEU A 6 31.93 15.41 -18.26
CA LEU A 6 33.05 15.49 -17.31
C LEU A 6 33.79 14.14 -17.16
N GLU A 7 33.05 13.03 -17.11
CA GLU A 7 33.63 11.66 -17.17
C GLU A 7 34.51 11.49 -18.42
N SER A 8 34.11 12.13 -19.53
CA SER A 8 34.86 12.19 -20.78
C SER A 8 36.27 12.76 -20.62
N THR A 9 36.48 13.71 -19.70
CA THR A 9 37.71 14.52 -19.67
C THR A 9 38.81 13.83 -18.87
N ALA A 10 38.47 13.20 -17.74
CA ALA A 10 39.40 12.37 -16.98
C ALA A 10 39.81 11.13 -17.79
N ASP A 11 38.85 10.49 -18.47
CA ASP A 11 39.14 9.40 -19.40
C ASP A 11 39.98 9.85 -20.59
N SER A 12 39.81 11.07 -21.08
CA SER A 12 40.67 11.65 -22.13
C SER A 12 42.10 11.88 -21.63
N LEU A 13 42.28 12.36 -20.40
CA LEU A 13 43.59 12.54 -19.78
C LEU A 13 44.31 11.20 -19.63
N LEU A 14 43.63 10.17 -19.12
CA LEU A 14 44.22 8.85 -18.89
C LEU A 14 44.51 8.08 -20.19
N LYS A 15 43.90 8.46 -21.31
CA LYS A 15 44.19 7.91 -22.64
C LYS A 15 45.37 8.56 -23.35
N ASP A 16 45.93 9.64 -22.78
CA ASP A 16 47.12 10.27 -23.33
C ASP A 16 48.31 9.30 -23.27
N GLU A 17 49.02 9.15 -24.40
CA GLU A 17 50.16 8.25 -24.54
C GLU A 17 51.21 8.47 -23.45
N CYS A 18 51.35 9.70 -22.95
CA CYS A 18 52.31 10.03 -21.89
C CYS A 18 51.98 9.43 -20.51
N TYR A 19 50.74 9.01 -20.26
CA TYR A 19 50.34 8.37 -19.00
C TYR A 19 50.18 6.86 -19.08
N THR A 20 50.24 6.28 -20.29
CA THR A 20 50.02 4.83 -20.50
C THR A 20 51.00 3.94 -19.75
N ASP A 21 52.24 4.39 -19.56
CA ASP A 21 53.26 3.67 -18.80
C ASP A 21 52.87 3.52 -17.31
N PHE A 22 52.19 4.52 -16.73
CA PHE A 22 51.73 4.48 -15.34
C PHE A 22 50.49 3.58 -15.14
N LEU A 23 49.79 3.23 -16.21
CA LEU A 23 48.59 2.38 -16.18
C LEU A 23 48.88 0.89 -16.32
N LYS A 24 50.14 0.52 -16.60
CA LYS A 24 50.57 -0.89 -16.71
C LYS A 24 50.60 -1.55 -15.33
N GLU A 25 50.09 -2.77 -15.23
CA GLU A 25 50.10 -3.55 -13.97
C GLU A 25 51.52 -3.80 -13.43
N ASP A 26 52.51 -3.91 -14.33
CA ASP A 26 53.93 -4.13 -14.00
C ASP A 26 54.76 -2.84 -13.96
N PHE A 27 54.14 -1.68 -13.69
CA PHE A 27 54.87 -0.41 -13.65
C PHE A 27 55.95 -0.42 -12.56
N ASP A 28 57.22 -0.38 -12.99
CA ASP A 28 58.38 -0.24 -12.12
C ASP A 28 58.95 1.18 -12.17
N VAL A 29 58.76 1.91 -11.08
CA VAL A 29 59.31 3.26 -10.88
C VAL A 29 60.83 3.28 -11.08
N LYS A 30 61.56 2.24 -10.66
CA LYS A 30 63.04 2.24 -10.74
C LYS A 30 63.51 2.18 -12.18
N THR A 31 62.95 1.28 -12.97
CA THR A 31 63.25 1.14 -14.40
C THR A 31 62.82 2.39 -15.17
N TYR A 32 61.63 2.92 -14.90
CA TYR A 32 61.13 4.15 -15.52
C TYR A 32 62.02 5.36 -15.21
N THR A 33 62.40 5.54 -13.94
CA THR A 33 63.27 6.65 -13.52
C THR A 33 64.68 6.51 -14.10
N ALA A 34 65.23 5.29 -14.15
CA ALA A 34 66.52 5.03 -14.79
C ALA A 34 66.49 5.39 -16.28
N GLN A 35 65.42 5.00 -17.00
CA GLN A 35 65.24 5.35 -18.42
C GLN A 35 65.09 6.87 -18.63
N ALA A 36 64.34 7.56 -17.76
CA ALA A 36 64.19 9.01 -17.80
C ALA A 36 65.50 9.76 -17.51
N ILE A 37 66.33 9.23 -16.59
CA ILE A 37 67.70 9.72 -16.34
C ILE A 37 68.58 9.52 -17.56
N HIS A 38 68.58 8.31 -18.14
CA HIS A 38 69.37 7.98 -19.32
C HIS A 38 69.04 8.86 -20.53
N HIS A 39 67.76 9.21 -20.70
CA HIS A 39 67.31 10.11 -21.77
C HIS A 39 67.43 11.60 -21.40
N ALA A 40 67.89 11.93 -20.19
CA ALA A 40 68.00 13.29 -19.66
C ALA A 40 66.68 14.11 -19.68
N VAL A 41 65.53 13.44 -19.59
CA VAL A 41 64.18 14.05 -19.69
C VAL A 41 63.46 14.16 -18.35
N ILE A 42 64.12 13.86 -17.22
CA ILE A 42 63.49 13.82 -15.88
C ILE A 42 62.70 15.08 -15.55
N ALA A 43 63.29 16.26 -15.78
CA ALA A 43 62.67 17.52 -15.43
C ALA A 43 61.36 17.76 -16.21
N GLU A 44 61.34 17.38 -17.49
CA GLU A 44 60.17 17.47 -18.35
C GLU A 44 59.08 16.47 -17.93
N GLN A 45 59.46 15.24 -17.61
CA GLN A 45 58.52 14.20 -17.15
C GLN A 45 57.89 14.56 -15.80
N LEU A 46 58.68 15.11 -14.87
CA LEU A 46 58.15 15.61 -13.59
C LEU A 46 57.22 16.81 -13.76
N ALA A 47 57.55 17.74 -14.68
CA ALA A 47 56.67 18.86 -14.98
C ALA A 47 55.33 18.40 -15.57
N LYS A 48 55.36 17.47 -16.53
CA LYS A 48 54.16 16.86 -17.13
C LYS A 48 53.31 16.13 -16.09
N LEU A 49 53.95 15.35 -15.21
CA LEU A 49 53.23 14.65 -14.14
C LEU A 49 52.59 15.64 -13.14
N ALA A 50 53.31 16.68 -12.74
CA ALA A 50 52.77 17.71 -11.85
C ALA A 50 51.59 18.46 -12.49
N GLU A 51 51.65 18.72 -13.79
CA GLU A 51 50.55 19.30 -14.56
C GLU A 51 49.35 18.35 -14.61
N GLY A 52 49.56 17.07 -14.95
CA GLY A 52 48.49 16.06 -14.96
C GLY A 52 47.81 15.89 -13.60
N ILE A 53 48.58 15.88 -12.51
CA ILE A 53 48.04 15.84 -11.13
C ILE A 53 47.19 17.08 -10.86
N SER A 54 47.66 18.27 -11.23
CA SER A 54 46.92 19.52 -11.01
C SER A 54 45.63 19.58 -11.84
N GLN A 55 45.65 19.04 -13.06
CA GLN A 55 44.47 18.93 -13.91
C GLN A 55 43.45 17.94 -13.34
N LEU A 56 43.91 16.78 -12.85
CA LEU A 56 43.05 15.79 -12.20
C LEU A 56 42.45 16.33 -10.91
N ASP A 57 43.22 17.06 -10.09
CA ASP A 57 42.74 17.68 -8.86
C ASP A 57 41.63 18.71 -9.13
N LYS A 58 41.82 19.57 -10.14
CA LYS A 58 40.80 20.52 -10.58
C LYS A 58 39.54 19.81 -11.06
N GLU A 59 39.69 18.77 -11.84
CA GLU A 59 38.56 18.01 -12.38
C GLU A 59 37.80 17.27 -11.27
N LEU A 60 38.52 16.62 -10.36
CA LEU A 60 37.94 15.99 -9.17
C LEU A 60 37.17 17.01 -8.34
N HIS A 61 37.73 18.20 -8.12
CA HIS A 61 37.04 19.28 -7.43
C HIS A 61 35.77 19.71 -8.17
N CYS A 62 35.82 19.89 -9.49
CA CYS A 62 34.65 20.21 -10.31
C CYS A 62 33.55 19.14 -10.21
N GLN A 63 33.92 17.86 -10.27
CA GLN A 63 32.97 16.74 -10.15
C GLN A 63 32.33 16.67 -8.76
N VAL A 64 33.14 16.82 -7.72
CA VAL A 64 32.68 16.85 -6.33
C VAL A 64 31.70 18.01 -6.13
N VAL A 65 32.06 19.21 -6.56
CA VAL A 65 31.21 20.41 -6.44
C VAL A 65 29.94 20.30 -7.27
N ALA A 66 30.02 19.79 -8.51
CA ALA A 66 28.86 19.62 -9.38
C ALA A 66 27.83 18.64 -8.78
N ARG A 67 28.30 17.55 -8.14
CA ARG A 67 27.43 16.59 -7.47
C ARG A 67 26.96 17.01 -6.09
N HIS A 68 27.56 18.05 -5.48
CA HIS A 68 27.15 18.53 -4.15
C HIS A 68 25.77 19.15 -4.15
N GLU A 69 25.42 19.94 -5.17
CA GLU A 69 24.08 20.53 -5.29
C GLU A 69 23.01 19.43 -5.43
N ASP A 70 23.28 18.40 -6.24
CA ASP A 70 22.36 17.28 -6.43
C ASP A 70 22.22 16.43 -5.15
N LEU A 71 23.33 16.17 -4.44
CA LEU A 71 23.30 15.46 -3.14
C LEU A 71 22.55 16.28 -2.08
N LEU A 72 22.75 17.60 -2.03
CA LEU A 72 22.04 18.48 -1.10
C LEU A 72 20.54 18.57 -1.45
N ALA A 73 20.20 18.65 -2.74
CA ALA A 73 18.82 18.61 -3.22
C ALA A 73 18.15 17.27 -2.90
N GLN A 74 18.87 16.15 -3.02
CA GLN A 74 18.37 14.84 -2.61
C GLN A 74 18.19 14.75 -1.09
N ALA A 75 19.16 15.22 -0.29
CA ALA A 75 19.06 15.21 1.16
C ALA A 75 17.88 16.06 1.67
N THR A 76 17.70 17.27 1.12
CA THR A 76 16.54 18.13 1.45
C THR A 76 15.23 17.53 0.95
N GLY A 77 15.24 16.83 -0.19
CA GLY A 77 14.09 16.07 -0.67
C GLY A 77 13.68 14.92 0.26
N ILE A 78 14.65 14.20 0.83
CA ILE A 78 14.41 13.10 1.80
C ILE A 78 13.80 13.67 3.10
N GLU A 79 14.34 14.76 3.63
CA GLU A 79 13.81 15.43 4.83
C GLU A 79 12.35 15.88 4.62
N SER A 80 12.02 16.43 3.44
CA SER A 80 10.64 16.77 3.10
C SER A 80 9.72 15.54 3.08
N LEU A 81 10.20 14.40 2.59
CA LEU A 81 9.42 13.16 2.53
C LEU A 81 9.19 12.57 3.93
N GLU A 82 10.19 12.66 4.82
CA GLU A 82 10.06 12.30 6.23
C GLU A 82 8.94 13.10 6.91
N GLY A 83 8.85 14.41 6.65
CA GLY A 83 7.75 15.25 7.14
C GLY A 83 6.36 14.77 6.67
N VAL A 84 6.24 14.36 5.40
CA VAL A 84 4.98 13.80 4.86
C VAL A 84 4.65 12.45 5.50
N LEU A 85 5.63 11.57 5.68
CA LEU A 85 5.44 10.29 6.37
C LEU A 85 4.97 10.48 7.81
N GLN A 86 5.55 11.44 8.53
CA GLN A 86 5.15 11.77 9.90
C GLN A 86 3.71 12.28 9.97
N MET A 87 3.30 13.09 8.99
CA MET A 87 1.91 13.53 8.84
C MET A 87 0.96 12.35 8.54
N MET A 88 1.36 11.42 7.66
CA MET A 88 0.57 10.21 7.39
C MET A 88 0.43 9.35 8.64
N GLN A 89 1.50 9.12 9.38
CA GLN A 89 1.48 8.36 10.62
C GLN A 89 0.51 8.96 11.64
N THR A 90 0.52 10.29 11.78
CA THR A 90 -0.42 11.00 12.66
C THR A 90 -1.88 10.79 12.24
N ARG A 91 -2.15 10.86 10.94
CA ARG A 91 -3.51 10.61 10.40
C ARG A 91 -3.96 9.16 10.60
N ILE A 92 -3.06 8.20 10.40
CA ILE A 92 -3.34 6.77 10.65
C ILE A 92 -3.67 6.55 12.13
N ALA A 93 -2.90 7.14 13.06
CA ALA A 93 -3.18 7.04 14.48
C ALA A 93 -4.54 7.65 14.86
N ALA A 94 -4.90 8.78 14.24
CA ALA A 94 -6.23 9.39 14.41
C ALA A 94 -7.36 8.49 13.87
N LEU A 95 -7.16 7.86 12.71
CA LEU A 95 -8.10 6.91 12.14
C LEU A 95 -8.26 5.66 13.01
N GLN A 96 -7.16 5.09 13.49
CA GLN A 96 -7.19 3.97 14.43
C GLN A 96 -8.00 4.31 15.68
N SER A 97 -7.76 5.49 16.26
CA SER A 97 -8.52 5.99 17.41
C SER A 97 -10.02 6.16 17.10
N ALA A 98 -10.36 6.59 15.88
CA ALA A 98 -11.75 6.70 15.44
C ALA A 98 -12.42 5.31 15.29
N VAL A 99 -11.70 4.34 14.73
CA VAL A 99 -12.16 2.94 14.59
C VAL A 99 -12.36 2.29 15.97
N ASP A 100 -11.45 2.49 16.91
CA ASP A 100 -11.59 1.96 18.27
C ASP A 100 -12.80 2.60 19.00
N ARG A 101 -13.04 3.89 18.78
CA ARG A 101 -14.25 4.56 19.28
C ARG A 101 -15.52 3.97 18.66
N ILE A 102 -15.51 3.64 17.37
CA ILE A 102 -16.65 2.98 16.71
C ILE A 102 -16.86 1.57 17.30
N ARG A 103 -15.80 0.80 17.51
CA ARG A 103 -15.89 -0.53 18.13
C ARG A 103 -16.57 -0.45 19.50
N THR A 104 -16.10 0.44 20.37
CA THR A 104 -16.66 0.60 21.73
C THR A 104 -18.09 1.12 21.74
N LYS A 105 -18.46 1.98 20.78
CA LYS A 105 -19.81 2.59 20.72
C LYS A 105 -20.84 1.77 19.94
N ILE A 106 -20.42 0.86 19.06
CA ILE A 106 -21.32 0.13 18.17
C ILE A 106 -21.20 -1.38 18.35
N VAL A 107 -19.98 -1.92 18.23
CA VAL A 107 -19.75 -3.37 18.25
C VAL A 107 -20.02 -3.96 19.63
N ASP A 108 -19.52 -3.32 20.69
CA ASP A 108 -19.73 -3.85 22.05
C ASP A 108 -21.21 -3.83 22.49
N PRO A 109 -22.00 -2.75 22.28
CA PRO A 109 -23.42 -2.77 22.55
C PRO A 109 -24.19 -3.79 21.70
N TYR A 110 -23.85 -3.93 20.42
CA TYR A 110 -24.45 -4.94 19.55
C TYR A 110 -24.25 -6.35 20.11
N ASN A 111 -23.02 -6.69 20.50
CA ASN A 111 -22.71 -7.99 21.11
C ASN A 111 -23.50 -8.23 22.42
N LYS A 112 -23.67 -7.19 23.24
CA LYS A 112 -24.51 -7.27 24.45
C LYS A 112 -25.98 -7.55 24.12
N ILE A 113 -26.52 -6.93 23.09
CA ILE A 113 -27.90 -7.16 22.64
C ILE A 113 -28.06 -8.59 22.15
N VAL A 114 -27.18 -9.05 21.25
CA VAL A 114 -27.21 -10.43 20.73
C VAL A 114 -27.16 -11.45 21.87
N ALA A 115 -26.26 -11.26 22.85
CA ALA A 115 -26.17 -12.14 24.01
C ALA A 115 -27.48 -12.16 24.82
N ARG A 116 -28.09 -10.99 25.07
CA ARG A 116 -29.36 -10.89 25.79
C ARG A 116 -30.52 -11.50 25.01
N THR A 117 -30.59 -11.32 23.68
CA THR A 117 -31.60 -11.96 22.83
C THR A 117 -31.46 -13.48 22.85
N ALA A 118 -30.23 -13.99 22.81
CA ALA A 118 -29.98 -15.43 22.93
C ALA A 118 -30.40 -15.97 24.31
N GLN A 119 -30.17 -15.22 25.39
CA GLN A 119 -30.65 -15.57 26.73
C GLN A 119 -32.19 -15.59 26.78
N LEU A 120 -32.83 -14.57 26.20
CA LEU A 120 -34.30 -14.49 26.16
C LEU A 120 -34.91 -15.66 25.37
N ALA A 121 -34.34 -16.01 24.21
CA ALA A 121 -34.78 -17.14 23.40
C ALA A 121 -34.66 -18.48 24.17
N ARG A 122 -33.57 -18.66 24.94
CA ARG A 122 -33.39 -19.85 25.79
C ARG A 122 -34.42 -19.90 26.91
N LEU A 123 -34.76 -18.76 27.52
CA LEU A 123 -35.80 -18.67 28.55
C LEU A 123 -37.18 -18.95 27.95
N GLN A 124 -37.51 -18.36 26.80
CA GLN A 124 -38.75 -18.59 26.07
C GLN A 124 -38.93 -20.07 25.72
N ASN A 125 -37.85 -20.74 25.29
CA ASN A 125 -37.86 -22.17 25.03
C ASN A 125 -38.06 -23.01 26.30
N LYS A 126 -37.57 -22.54 27.46
CA LYS A 126 -37.74 -23.23 28.76
C LYS A 126 -39.13 -23.02 29.37
N THR A 127 -39.77 -21.88 29.11
CA THR A 127 -41.12 -21.57 29.59
C THR A 127 -42.23 -22.00 28.64
N ARG A 128 -41.89 -22.52 27.45
CA ARG A 128 -42.86 -23.14 26.56
C ARG A 128 -43.10 -24.58 27.06
N PRO A 129 -44.30 -24.93 27.55
CA PRO A 129 -44.61 -26.31 27.84
C PRO A 129 -44.58 -27.08 26.52
N ASP A 130 -43.84 -28.20 26.49
CA ASP A 130 -43.87 -29.24 25.46
C ASP A 130 -45.23 -29.95 25.47
N ASP A 131 -46.32 -29.21 25.30
CA ASP A 131 -47.63 -29.77 24.98
C ASP A 131 -47.77 -29.67 23.46
N GLY A 132 -47.58 -30.80 22.80
CA GLY A 132 -47.56 -30.95 21.36
C GLY A 132 -48.72 -30.27 20.62
N ASP A 133 -48.37 -29.78 19.43
CA ASP A 133 -49.23 -29.58 18.26
C ASP A 133 -50.30 -28.46 18.24
N THR A 134 -50.64 -27.79 19.34
CA THR A 134 -51.68 -26.71 19.28
C THR A 134 -51.15 -25.27 19.35
N ALA A 135 -50.02 -25.02 20.00
CA ALA A 135 -49.50 -23.66 20.19
C ALA A 135 -48.74 -23.09 18.97
N ASP A 136 -48.17 -23.95 18.12
CA ASP A 136 -47.53 -23.51 16.87
C ASP A 136 -48.56 -23.02 15.85
N PHE A 137 -49.76 -23.62 15.83
CA PHE A 137 -50.84 -23.14 14.98
C PHE A 137 -51.29 -21.73 15.35
N PHE A 138 -51.45 -21.41 16.64
CA PHE A 138 -51.83 -20.06 17.06
C PHE A 138 -50.74 -19.01 16.80
N PHE A 139 -49.47 -19.37 16.99
CA PHE A 139 -48.37 -18.43 16.73
C PHE A 139 -48.13 -18.22 15.24
N LEU A 140 -48.20 -19.29 14.43
CA LEU A 140 -48.18 -19.18 12.97
C LEU A 140 -49.40 -18.42 12.46
N PHE A 141 -50.59 -18.61 13.03
CA PHE A 141 -51.81 -17.87 12.63
C PHE A 141 -51.72 -16.39 13.01
N SER A 142 -51.14 -16.06 14.17
CA SER A 142 -50.87 -14.68 14.58
C SER A 142 -49.81 -14.02 13.69
N CYS A 143 -48.71 -14.72 13.38
CA CYS A 143 -47.71 -14.21 12.45
C CYS A 143 -48.28 -14.06 11.03
N PHE A 144 -49.10 -15.00 10.56
CA PHE A 144 -49.71 -14.97 9.24
C PHE A 144 -50.72 -13.82 9.14
N THR A 145 -51.58 -13.64 10.15
CA THR A 145 -52.51 -12.50 10.20
C THR A 145 -51.77 -11.17 10.28
N PHE A 146 -50.66 -11.07 11.03
CA PHE A 146 -49.84 -9.87 11.08
C PHE A 146 -49.14 -9.56 9.75
N VAL A 147 -48.60 -10.58 9.07
CA VAL A 147 -47.99 -10.43 7.73
C VAL A 147 -49.03 -10.03 6.68
N ILE A 148 -50.24 -10.59 6.73
CA ILE A 148 -51.36 -10.19 5.87
C ILE A 148 -51.77 -8.73 6.15
N PHE A 149 -51.88 -8.35 7.43
CA PHE A 149 -52.22 -6.98 7.83
C PHE A 149 -51.16 -5.97 7.40
N LEU A 150 -49.88 -6.33 7.51
CA LEU A 150 -48.76 -5.50 7.09
C LEU A 150 -48.70 -5.37 5.55
N SER A 151 -49.03 -6.45 4.83
CA SER A 151 -49.16 -6.44 3.36
C SER A 151 -50.32 -5.56 2.88
N GLN A 152 -51.49 -5.63 3.52
CA GLN A 152 -52.63 -4.75 3.22
C GLN A 152 -52.35 -3.29 3.58
N TYR A 153 -51.67 -3.03 4.70
CA TYR A 153 -51.26 -1.69 5.10
C TYR A 153 -50.26 -1.06 4.12
N LEU A 154 -49.26 -1.85 3.66
CA LEU A 154 -48.30 -1.41 2.65
C LEU A 154 -48.95 -1.18 1.27
N THR A 155 -49.96 -1.97 0.91
CA THR A 155 -50.73 -1.81 -0.34
C THR A 155 -51.59 -0.53 -0.31
N HIS A 156 -52.13 -0.17 0.85
CA HIS A 156 -52.98 1.02 1.00
C HIS A 156 -52.18 2.34 1.13
N CYS A 157 -50.91 2.27 1.51
CA CYS A 157 -50.04 3.45 1.66
C CYS A 157 -49.33 3.89 0.36
N HIS A 158 -49.49 3.19 -0.78
CA HIS A 158 -48.75 3.53 -2.01
C HIS A 158 -49.60 3.50 -3.30
N PRO A 159 -50.33 4.58 -3.63
CA PRO A 159 -51.08 4.67 -4.88
C PRO A 159 -50.26 5.24 -6.06
N ARG A 160 -48.93 5.06 -6.12
CA ARG A 160 -48.15 5.45 -7.31
C ARG A 160 -46.83 4.69 -7.45
N THR A 161 -46.86 3.55 -8.13
CA THR A 161 -45.88 3.14 -9.17
C THR A 161 -46.23 1.73 -9.64
N LYS A 162 -47.35 1.59 -10.37
CA LYS A 162 -47.49 0.49 -11.32
C LYS A 162 -46.56 0.81 -12.48
N GLN A 163 -45.44 0.09 -12.66
CA GLN A 163 -44.93 -0.28 -14.01
C GLN A 163 -43.62 -1.12 -14.08
N SER A 164 -42.91 -1.51 -13.01
CA SER A 164 -41.57 -2.12 -13.24
C SER A 164 -41.14 -3.29 -12.33
N VAL A 165 -42.04 -3.90 -11.56
CA VAL A 165 -41.68 -5.08 -10.73
C VAL A 165 -42.69 -6.21 -10.93
N SER A 166 -43.09 -6.45 -12.19
CA SER A 166 -43.97 -7.57 -12.52
C SER A 166 -43.21 -8.90 -12.64
N ASP A 167 -41.92 -8.88 -12.95
CA ASP A 167 -41.26 -10.10 -13.45
C ASP A 167 -40.25 -10.75 -12.49
N THR A 168 -39.79 -10.04 -11.45
CA THR A 168 -38.78 -10.61 -10.52
C THR A 168 -39.40 -11.29 -9.29
N HIS A 169 -40.65 -10.97 -8.95
CA HIS A 169 -41.30 -11.54 -7.75
C HIS A 169 -42.12 -12.82 -8.03
N LYS A 170 -42.34 -13.17 -9.30
CA LYS A 170 -43.09 -14.38 -9.68
C LYS A 170 -42.25 -15.66 -9.64
N ILE A 171 -40.93 -15.55 -9.65
CA ILE A 171 -40.02 -16.71 -9.73
C ILE A 171 -39.63 -17.24 -8.35
N ARG A 172 -39.72 -16.44 -7.27
CA ARG A 172 -39.22 -16.86 -5.95
C ARG A 172 -40.26 -17.51 -5.03
N CYS A 173 -41.56 -17.33 -5.29
CA CYS A 173 -42.60 -17.93 -4.46
C CYS A 173 -43.04 -19.33 -4.91
N THR A 174 -42.64 -19.82 -6.09
CA THR A 174 -42.96 -21.18 -6.56
C THR A 174 -42.04 -22.26 -5.98
N TYR A 175 -40.85 -21.91 -5.47
CA TYR A 175 -39.87 -22.91 -5.00
C TYR A 175 -39.93 -23.25 -3.51
N LEU A 176 -40.79 -22.61 -2.72
CA LEU A 176 -40.90 -22.85 -1.27
C LEU A 176 -42.14 -23.65 -0.86
N TRP A 177 -43.07 -23.93 -1.78
CA TRP A 177 -44.28 -24.70 -1.48
C TRP A 177 -44.20 -26.17 -1.94
N ASP A 178 -43.22 -26.57 -2.75
CA ASP A 178 -43.17 -27.90 -3.37
C ASP A 178 -42.31 -28.94 -2.60
N SER A 179 -41.84 -28.63 -1.39
CA SER A 179 -41.08 -29.57 -0.55
C SER A 179 -41.89 -30.29 0.53
N SER A 180 -43.23 -30.15 0.55
CA SER A 180 -44.09 -30.82 1.54
C SER A 180 -44.88 -32.02 1.01
N ALA A 181 -44.67 -32.46 -0.24
CA ALA A 181 -45.36 -33.63 -0.80
C ALA A 181 -44.36 -34.76 -1.12
N ALA A 182 -43.95 -35.50 -0.09
CA ALA A 182 -43.33 -36.81 -0.23
C ALA A 182 -44.13 -37.83 0.60
N PRO A 183 -44.53 -38.98 0.02
CA PRO A 183 -45.46 -39.91 0.66
C PRO A 183 -44.75 -40.79 1.69
N ILE A 184 -45.37 -40.93 2.86
CA ILE A 184 -45.03 -41.96 3.85
C ILE A 184 -45.75 -43.25 3.42
N HIS A 185 -45.00 -44.35 3.53
CA HIS A 185 -45.23 -45.71 3.02
C HIS A 185 -46.55 -46.38 3.43
#